data_AF-A0A2D5GUX3-F1
#
_entry.id   AF-A0A2D5GUX3-F1
#
_cell.length_a   1.000
_cell.length_b   1.000
_cell.length_c   1.000
_cell.angle_alpha   90.00
_cell.angle_beta   90.00
_cell.angle_gamma   90.00
#
_symmetry.space_group_name_H-M   'P 1'
#
loop_
_entity.id
_entity.type
_entity.pdbx_description
1 polymer ?
#
loop_
_entity_poly.entity_id
_entity_poly.type
_entity_poly.pdbx_seq_one_letter_code
_entity_poly.pdbx_strand_id
1 'polypeptide(L)'
;MADVIMMVSLSIQQRWSQVGNMLSDVRKNRDESIFLWNNKKRSYNYVSTHKHFIYGSMLAVINSSNLTDHAKAISLMKIFLKIPGLNLPKAGFVCQLVAGLVGCMDIHNIKTYGVDAKSLEYNKNCKTSRGIDNNRKKLIKYINLCHDYGSENLWNSWCSMIADKYPRDFVDGNHVSELHYTYLTGEYND
;
A
#
# COMPACT_ATOMS: atom_id res chain seq x y z
N MET A 1 -4.86 10.16 6.37
CA MET A 1 -5.32 8.83 5.89
C MET A 1 -5.66 8.79 4.41
N ALA A 2 -6.57 9.63 3.90
CA ALA A 2 -6.91 9.65 2.47
C ALA A 2 -5.66 9.84 1.59
N ASP A 3 -4.77 10.76 1.98
CA ASP A 3 -3.50 10.99 1.29
C ASP A 3 -2.54 9.80 1.33
N VAL A 4 -2.52 9.03 2.43
CA VAL A 4 -1.74 7.78 2.51
C VAL A 4 -2.22 6.80 1.44
N ILE A 5 -3.54 6.61 1.34
CA ILE A 5 -4.13 5.72 0.33
C ILE A 5 -3.85 6.24 -1.07
N MET A 6 -3.96 7.56 -1.29
CA MET A 6 -3.73 8.16 -2.59
C MET A 6 -2.27 8.11 -3.00
N MET A 7 -1.32 8.37 -2.10
CA MET A 7 0.12 8.18 -2.34
C MET A 7 0.42 6.75 -2.81
N VAL A 8 -0.13 5.76 -2.10
CA VAL A 8 0.02 4.35 -2.46
C VAL A 8 -0.62 4.04 -3.82
N SER A 9 -1.83 4.54 -4.11
CA SER A 9 -2.49 4.35 -5.41
C SER A 9 -1.71 5.01 -6.56
N LEU A 10 -1.23 6.24 -6.35
CA LEU A 10 -0.43 6.99 -7.32
C LEU A 10 0.89 6.28 -7.64
N SER A 11 1.52 5.64 -6.64
CA SER A 11 2.75 4.87 -6.80
C SER A 11 2.64 3.64 -7.73
N ILE A 12 1.42 3.21 -8.09
CA ILE A 12 1.22 2.05 -8.97
C ILE A 12 1.81 2.36 -10.35
N GLN A 13 2.85 1.61 -10.71
CA GLN A 13 3.57 1.73 -11.98
C GLN A 13 4.05 3.16 -12.25
N GLN A 14 4.54 3.85 -11.21
CA GLN A 14 5.15 5.17 -11.32
C GLN A 14 6.53 5.17 -10.69
N ARG A 15 7.36 6.13 -11.09
CA ARG A 15 8.65 6.38 -10.46
C ARG A 15 8.42 7.06 -9.11
N TRP A 16 9.05 6.56 -8.05
CA TRP A 16 8.84 7.05 -6.68
C TRP A 16 9.15 8.55 -6.52
N SER A 17 10.16 9.06 -7.22
CA SER A 17 10.56 10.49 -7.22
C SER A 17 9.47 11.43 -7.76
N GLN A 18 8.46 10.92 -8.47
CA GLN A 18 7.36 11.75 -8.99
C GLN A 18 6.12 11.71 -8.10
N VAL A 19 6.02 10.78 -7.16
CA VAL A 19 4.79 10.52 -6.40
C VAL A 19 4.41 11.72 -5.52
N GLY A 20 5.37 12.42 -4.94
CA GLY A 20 5.12 13.66 -4.18
C GLY A 20 4.40 14.71 -5.02
N ASN A 21 4.94 15.02 -6.20
CA ASN A 21 4.34 15.97 -7.14
C ASN A 21 2.94 15.54 -7.60
N MET A 22 2.75 14.24 -7.88
CA MET A 22 1.43 13.71 -8.23
C MET A 22 0.43 13.88 -7.09
N LEU A 23 0.84 13.62 -5.84
CA LEU A 23 -0.02 13.77 -4.67
C LEU A 23 -0.37 15.24 -4.42
N SER A 24 0.58 16.15 -4.60
CA SER A 24 0.36 17.60 -4.53
C SER A 24 -0.65 18.06 -5.59
N ASP A 25 -0.51 17.59 -6.83
CA ASP A 25 -1.46 17.87 -7.89
C ASP A 25 -2.88 17.36 -7.57
N VAL A 26 -3.01 16.13 -7.05
CA VAL A 26 -4.30 15.59 -6.60
C VAL A 26 -4.90 16.41 -5.44
N ARG A 27 -4.09 16.92 -4.51
CA ARG A 27 -4.58 17.80 -3.43
C ARG A 27 -5.13 19.11 -3.98
N LYS A 28 -4.44 19.69 -4.96
CA LYS A 28 -4.79 20.97 -5.59
C LYS A 28 -6.00 20.85 -6.51
N ASN A 29 -5.95 19.91 -7.45
CA ASN A 29 -6.90 19.77 -8.55
C ASN A 29 -7.99 18.74 -8.28
N ARG A 30 -7.90 18.00 -7.16
CA ARG A 30 -8.89 17.01 -6.74
C ARG A 30 -9.14 15.98 -7.83
N ASP A 31 -10.40 15.76 -8.19
CA ASP A 31 -10.79 14.79 -9.20
C ASP A 31 -10.39 15.20 -10.62
N GLU A 32 -10.07 16.47 -10.86
CA GLU A 32 -9.56 16.98 -12.15
C GLU A 32 -8.06 16.77 -12.34
N SER A 33 -7.36 16.18 -11.36
CA SER A 33 -5.94 15.87 -11.50
C SER A 33 -5.68 14.92 -12.68
N ILE A 34 -4.71 15.29 -13.52
CA ILE A 34 -4.28 14.50 -14.69
C ILE A 34 -3.69 13.13 -14.29
N PHE A 35 -3.27 12.98 -13.03
CA PHE A 35 -2.69 11.73 -12.51
C PHE A 35 -3.75 10.72 -12.06
N LEU A 36 -5.04 11.10 -12.04
CA LEU A 36 -6.16 10.23 -11.72
C LEU A 36 -6.74 9.58 -12.98
N TRP A 37 -6.02 8.59 -13.51
CA TRP A 37 -6.46 7.77 -14.64
C TRP A 37 -6.82 6.33 -14.23
N ASN A 38 -7.71 5.69 -14.98
CA ASN A 38 -8.17 4.30 -14.77
C ASN A 38 -8.50 3.97 -13.30
N ASN A 39 -7.77 3.02 -12.70
CA ASN A 39 -7.99 2.57 -11.34
C ASN A 39 -7.66 3.64 -10.30
N LYS A 40 -6.76 4.61 -10.59
CA LYS A 40 -6.42 5.69 -9.65
C LYS A 40 -7.61 6.62 -9.44
N LYS A 41 -8.34 6.97 -10.51
CA LYS A 41 -9.62 7.70 -10.42
C LYS A 41 -10.65 6.93 -9.60
N ARG A 42 -10.77 5.62 -9.82
CA ARG A 42 -11.70 4.77 -9.06
C ARG A 42 -11.31 4.69 -7.57
N SER A 43 -10.01 4.60 -7.25
CA SER A 43 -9.52 4.69 -5.87
C SER A 43 -9.90 6.04 -5.25
N TYR A 44 -9.61 7.15 -5.94
CA TYR A 44 -9.90 8.50 -5.48
C TYR A 44 -11.38 8.70 -5.18
N ASN A 45 -12.27 8.32 -6.11
CA ASN A 45 -13.71 8.45 -5.91
C ASN A 45 -14.17 7.61 -4.70
N TYR A 46 -13.71 6.36 -4.60
CA TYR A 46 -14.06 5.49 -3.48
C TYR A 46 -13.60 6.07 -2.13
N VAL A 47 -12.35 6.52 -2.06
CA VAL A 47 -11.78 7.10 -0.84
C VAL A 47 -12.49 8.40 -0.48
N SER A 48 -12.76 9.27 -1.44
CA SER A 48 -13.45 10.54 -1.21
C SER A 48 -14.84 10.34 -0.60
N THR A 49 -15.59 9.34 -1.10
CA THR A 49 -16.91 8.98 -0.56
C THR A 49 -16.83 8.29 0.81
N HIS A 50 -15.85 7.42 1.05
CA HIS A 50 -15.84 6.52 2.22
C HIS A 50 -14.77 6.88 3.28
N LYS A 51 -14.06 8.01 3.14
CA LYS A 51 -12.89 8.36 3.98
C LYS A 51 -13.14 8.26 5.48
N HIS A 52 -14.29 8.72 5.97
CA HIS A 52 -14.63 8.67 7.39
C HIS A 52 -14.84 7.24 7.88
N PHE A 53 -15.55 6.42 7.10
CA PHE A 53 -15.75 5.01 7.41
C PHE A 53 -14.43 4.23 7.39
N ILE A 54 -13.58 4.46 6.38
CA ILE A 54 -12.27 3.83 6.28
C ILE A 54 -11.41 4.20 7.49
N TYR A 55 -11.34 5.49 7.83
CA TYR A 55 -10.55 5.98 8.95
C TYR A 55 -11.04 5.44 10.30
N GLY A 56 -12.35 5.51 10.56
CA GLY A 56 -12.94 4.98 11.80
C GLY A 56 -12.74 3.47 11.93
N SER A 57 -12.93 2.71 10.84
CA SER A 57 -12.70 1.26 10.83
C SER A 57 -11.24 0.92 11.08
N MET A 58 -10.31 1.66 10.47
CA MET A 58 -8.87 1.48 10.67
C MET A 58 -8.49 1.74 12.12
N LEU A 59 -8.90 2.87 12.70
CA LEU A 59 -8.59 3.20 14.09
C LEU A 59 -9.18 2.18 15.07
N ALA A 60 -10.42 1.73 14.84
CA ALA A 60 -11.05 0.70 15.67
C ALA A 60 -10.23 -0.60 15.68
N VAL A 61 -9.66 -0.99 14.53
CA VAL A 61 -8.79 -2.18 14.44
C VAL A 61 -7.45 -1.95 15.14
N ILE A 62 -6.77 -0.83 14.87
CA ILE A 62 -5.44 -0.52 15.45
C ILE A 62 -5.53 -0.46 16.98
N ASN A 63 -6.54 0.24 17.49
CA ASN A 63 -6.71 0.50 18.92
C ASN A 63 -7.41 -0.65 19.68
N SER A 64 -7.83 -1.72 18.99
CA SER A 64 -8.46 -2.85 19.66
C SER A 64 -7.46 -3.61 20.54
N SER A 65 -7.76 -3.71 21.84
CA SER A 65 -7.03 -4.56 22.80
C SER A 65 -7.38 -6.04 22.66
N ASN A 66 -8.51 -6.37 22.02
CA ASN A 66 -9.03 -7.74 21.92
C ASN A 66 -8.53 -8.50 20.69
N LEU A 67 -7.70 -7.88 19.86
CA LEU A 67 -7.17 -8.48 18.63
C LEU A 67 -5.66 -8.65 18.75
N THR A 68 -5.18 -9.83 18.36
CA THR A 68 -3.75 -10.04 18.11
C THR A 68 -3.29 -9.24 16.91
N ASP A 69 -2.00 -8.96 16.80
CA ASP A 69 -1.43 -8.23 15.65
C ASP A 69 -1.72 -8.93 14.31
N HIS A 70 -1.71 -10.27 14.30
CA HIS A 70 -2.10 -11.03 13.11
C HIS A 70 -3.58 -10.84 12.76
N ALA A 71 -4.48 -10.81 13.75
CA ALA A 71 -5.90 -10.54 13.51
C ALA A 71 -6.16 -9.09 13.06
N LYS A 72 -5.38 -8.13 13.59
CA LYS A 72 -5.38 -6.73 13.13
C LYS A 72 -4.91 -6.63 11.68
N ALA A 73 -3.82 -7.30 11.32
CA ALA A 73 -3.30 -7.37 9.95
C ALA A 73 -4.36 -7.87 8.96
N ILE A 74 -5.06 -8.98 9.26
CA ILE A 74 -6.15 -9.50 8.43
C ILE A 74 -7.26 -8.46 8.26
N SER A 75 -7.65 -7.81 9.36
CA SER A 75 -8.76 -6.85 9.37
C SER A 75 -8.43 -5.59 8.58
N LEU A 76 -7.24 -5.03 8.75
CA LEU A 76 -6.74 -3.88 7.97
C LEU A 76 -6.64 -4.23 6.48
N MET A 77 -6.07 -5.38 6.13
CA MET A 77 -5.98 -5.82 4.75
C MET A 77 -7.36 -5.96 4.10
N LYS A 78 -8.35 -6.50 4.81
CA LYS A 78 -9.74 -6.58 4.31
C LYS A 78 -10.36 -5.19 4.08
N ILE A 79 -10.04 -4.20 4.91
CA ILE A 79 -10.49 -2.81 4.70
C ILE A 79 -9.87 -2.26 3.42
N PHE A 80 -8.55 -2.33 3.28
CA PHE A 80 -7.84 -1.72 2.14
C PHE A 80 -8.05 -2.46 0.82
N LEU A 81 -8.28 -3.78 0.84
CA LEU A 81 -8.62 -4.56 -0.36
C LEU A 81 -9.99 -4.18 -0.95
N LYS A 82 -10.89 -3.52 -0.19
CA LYS A 82 -12.15 -2.99 -0.76
C LYS A 82 -11.91 -1.80 -1.69
N ILE A 83 -10.78 -1.12 -1.57
CA ILE A 83 -10.47 0.07 -2.36
C ILE A 83 -10.15 -0.37 -3.81
N PRO A 84 -10.85 0.15 -4.84
CA PRO A 84 -10.54 -0.14 -6.23
C PRO A 84 -9.08 0.12 -6.56
N GLY A 85 -8.46 -0.74 -7.38
CA GLY A 85 -7.04 -0.61 -7.74
C GLY A 85 -6.03 -1.17 -6.74
N LEU A 86 -6.36 -1.32 -5.46
CA LEU A 86 -5.40 -1.82 -4.45
C LEU A 86 -5.45 -3.34 -4.28
N ASN A 87 -4.56 -4.08 -4.94
CA ASN A 87 -4.40 -5.53 -4.67
C ASN A 87 -3.52 -5.79 -3.44
N LEU A 88 -3.25 -7.07 -3.11
CA LEU A 88 -2.51 -7.46 -1.89
C LEU A 88 -1.25 -6.61 -1.64
N PRO A 89 -0.33 -6.39 -2.61
CA PRO A 89 0.86 -5.59 -2.35
C PRO A 89 0.57 -4.17 -1.90
N LYS A 90 -0.41 -3.51 -2.51
CA LYS A 90 -0.73 -2.10 -2.23
C LYS A 90 -1.64 -1.94 -1.02
N ALA A 91 -2.52 -2.90 -0.75
CA ALA A 91 -3.22 -2.98 0.53
C ALA A 91 -2.24 -3.19 1.70
N GLY A 92 -1.23 -4.05 1.49
CA GLY A 92 -0.11 -4.26 2.42
C GLY A 92 0.67 -2.97 2.63
N PHE A 93 0.99 -2.25 1.55
CA PHE A 93 1.70 -0.98 1.67
C PHE A 93 0.95 0.08 2.50
N VAL A 94 -0.36 0.21 2.30
CA VAL A 94 -1.18 1.09 3.18
C VAL A 94 -1.10 0.61 4.62
N CYS A 95 -1.20 -0.69 4.88
CA CYS A 95 -1.10 -1.28 6.23
C CYS A 95 0.27 -1.00 6.87
N GLN A 96 1.35 -1.08 6.10
CA GLN A 96 2.71 -0.78 6.53
C GLN A 96 2.82 0.66 7.02
N LEU A 97 2.32 1.61 6.23
CA LEU A 97 2.39 3.05 6.53
C LEU A 97 1.55 3.47 7.74
N VAL A 98 0.45 2.77 8.04
CA VAL A 98 -0.48 3.19 9.11
C VAL A 98 -0.30 2.39 10.40
N ALA A 99 0.26 1.19 10.35
CA ALA A 99 0.32 0.29 11.49
C ALA A 99 1.60 -0.58 11.56
N GLY A 100 2.42 -0.65 10.50
CA GLY A 100 3.60 -1.53 10.45
C GLY A 100 3.31 -3.04 10.43
N LEU A 101 2.04 -3.44 10.44
CA LEU A 101 1.62 -4.84 10.66
C LEU A 101 1.74 -5.76 9.44
N VAL A 102 1.81 -5.20 8.23
CA VAL A 102 1.95 -5.95 6.98
C VAL A 102 2.80 -5.12 6.02
N GLY A 103 3.76 -5.76 5.34
CA GLY A 103 4.63 -5.10 4.37
C GLY A 103 4.07 -5.01 2.95
N CYS A 104 4.73 -4.24 2.10
CA CYS A 104 4.54 -4.22 0.66
C CYS A 104 5.43 -5.26 -0.03
N MET A 105 4.92 -6.47 -0.28
CA MET A 105 5.62 -7.49 -1.05
C MET A 105 5.37 -7.28 -2.54
N ASP A 106 6.16 -6.37 -3.13
CA ASP A 106 6.04 -5.97 -4.53
C ASP A 106 6.70 -6.99 -5.49
N ILE A 107 6.68 -6.69 -6.80
CA ILE A 107 7.24 -7.60 -7.80
C ILE A 107 8.75 -7.83 -7.63
N HIS A 108 9.48 -6.87 -7.06
CA HIS A 108 10.90 -7.01 -6.80
C HIS A 108 11.10 -7.98 -5.64
N ASN A 109 10.39 -7.80 -4.52
CA ASN A 109 10.48 -8.74 -3.40
C ASN A 109 10.05 -10.16 -3.80
N ILE A 110 8.94 -10.29 -4.53
CA ILE A 110 8.45 -11.60 -5.00
C ILE A 110 9.54 -12.32 -5.81
N LYS A 111 10.25 -11.60 -6.69
CA LYS A 111 11.36 -12.16 -7.47
C LYS A 111 12.57 -12.49 -6.59
N THR A 112 13.00 -11.56 -5.74
CA THR A 112 14.16 -11.74 -4.85
C THR A 112 13.99 -12.95 -3.93
N TYR A 113 12.78 -13.19 -3.43
CA TYR A 113 12.48 -14.28 -2.51
C TYR A 113 12.00 -15.57 -3.20
N GLY A 114 11.95 -15.61 -4.53
CA GLY A 114 11.50 -16.78 -5.28
C GLY A 114 10.04 -17.17 -5.01
N VAL A 115 9.20 -16.21 -4.61
CA VAL A 115 7.78 -16.46 -4.35
C VAL A 115 7.03 -16.56 -5.68
N ASP A 116 6.19 -17.59 -5.85
CA ASP A 116 5.32 -17.67 -7.01
C ASP A 116 4.26 -16.54 -6.99
N ALA A 117 4.32 -15.64 -7.97
CA ALA A 117 3.39 -14.53 -8.11
C ALA A 117 1.92 -14.99 -8.23
N LYS A 118 1.64 -16.13 -8.87
CA LYS A 118 0.26 -16.66 -8.98
C LYS A 118 -0.32 -17.04 -7.63
N SER A 119 0.53 -17.46 -6.70
CA SER A 119 0.14 -17.77 -5.33
C SER A 119 -0.35 -16.53 -4.55
N LEU A 120 -0.08 -15.31 -5.05
CA LEU A 120 -0.53 -14.03 -4.49
C LEU A 120 -1.54 -13.30 -5.39
N GLU A 121 -2.05 -13.94 -6.44
CA GLU A 121 -3.06 -13.34 -7.32
C GLU A 121 -4.44 -13.32 -6.64
N TYR A 122 -4.92 -12.13 -6.27
CA TYR A 122 -6.18 -11.96 -5.54
C TYR A 122 -7.30 -11.50 -6.48
N ASN A 123 -8.37 -12.29 -6.62
CA ASN A 123 -9.50 -11.94 -7.48
C ASN A 123 -10.64 -11.30 -6.67
N LYS A 124 -10.65 -9.97 -6.60
CA LYS A 124 -11.66 -9.20 -5.85
C LYS A 124 -13.11 -9.43 -6.30
N ASN A 125 -13.31 -9.83 -7.55
CA ASN A 125 -14.63 -9.99 -8.14
C ASN A 125 -15.17 -11.42 -8.04
N CYS A 126 -14.42 -12.34 -7.40
CA CYS A 126 -14.84 -13.72 -7.28
C CYS A 126 -16.01 -13.87 -6.30
N LYS A 127 -17.11 -14.47 -6.78
CA LYS A 127 -18.34 -14.66 -5.99
C LYS A 127 -18.59 -16.11 -5.59
N THR A 128 -17.82 -17.07 -6.12
CA THR A 128 -18.00 -18.48 -5.80
C THR A 128 -17.42 -18.78 -4.42
N SER A 129 -18.06 -19.67 -3.65
CA SER A 129 -17.58 -20.05 -2.31
C SER A 129 -16.14 -20.55 -2.34
N ARG A 130 -15.78 -21.35 -3.37
CA ARG A 130 -14.41 -21.83 -3.59
C ARG A 130 -13.43 -20.69 -3.82
N GLY A 131 -13.80 -19.70 -4.62
CA GLY A 131 -12.92 -18.57 -4.91
C GLY A 131 -12.77 -17.61 -3.74
N ILE A 132 -13.82 -17.42 -2.94
CA ILE A 132 -13.76 -16.66 -1.68
C ILE A 132 -12.81 -17.36 -0.69
N ASP A 133 -12.91 -18.67 -0.52
CA ASP A 133 -11.97 -19.43 0.33
C ASP A 133 -10.53 -19.37 -0.21
N ASN A 134 -10.34 -19.46 -1.52
CA ASN A 134 -9.03 -19.29 -2.14
C ASN A 134 -8.42 -17.91 -1.87
N ASN A 135 -9.21 -16.84 -2.03
CA ASN A 135 -8.78 -15.48 -1.70
C ASN A 135 -8.41 -15.34 -0.22
N ARG A 136 -9.18 -15.98 0.68
CA ARG A 136 -8.85 -16.01 2.12
C ARG A 136 -7.49 -16.67 2.34
N LYS A 137 -7.24 -17.85 1.74
CA LYS A 137 -5.96 -18.55 1.83
C LYS A 137 -4.80 -17.69 1.31
N LYS A 138 -4.97 -17.04 0.16
CA LYS A 138 -3.95 -16.14 -0.42
C LYS A 138 -3.67 -14.93 0.46
N LEU A 139 -4.70 -14.34 1.08
CA LEU A 139 -4.53 -13.24 2.02
C LEU A 139 -3.71 -13.68 3.23
N ILE A 140 -4.05 -14.81 3.86
CA ILE A 140 -3.30 -15.33 5.01
C ILE A 140 -1.86 -15.65 4.61
N LYS A 141 -1.66 -16.30 3.46
CA LYS A 141 -0.31 -16.58 2.93
C LYS A 141 0.50 -15.29 2.75
N TYR A 142 -0.09 -14.25 2.17
CA TYR A 142 0.57 -12.96 1.97
C TYR A 142 1.00 -12.32 3.30
N ILE A 143 0.12 -12.34 4.31
CA ILE A 143 0.41 -11.78 5.64
C ILE A 143 1.53 -12.57 6.30
N ASN A 144 1.46 -13.91 6.28
CA ASN A 144 2.52 -14.76 6.85
C ASN A 144 3.87 -14.48 6.19
N LEU A 145 3.93 -14.39 4.87
CA LEU A 145 5.17 -14.04 4.17
C LEU A 145 5.72 -12.68 4.64
N CYS A 146 4.86 -11.68 4.83
CA CYS A 146 5.28 -10.38 5.36
C CYS A 146 5.81 -10.48 6.81
N HIS A 147 5.23 -11.36 7.63
CA HIS A 147 5.69 -11.60 9.00
C HIS A 147 7.02 -12.38 9.02
N ASP A 148 7.17 -13.37 8.16
CA ASP A 148 8.37 -14.20 8.04
C ASP A 148 9.58 -13.38 7.57
N TYR A 149 9.39 -12.49 6.58
CA TYR A 149 10.47 -11.62 6.11
C TYR A 149 10.67 -10.36 6.96
N GLY A 150 9.65 -9.95 7.72
CA GLY A 150 9.62 -8.73 8.52
C GLY A 150 9.27 -7.48 7.71
N SER A 151 8.24 -6.74 8.15
CA SER A 151 7.81 -5.49 7.51
C SER A 151 8.93 -4.45 7.41
N GLU A 152 9.79 -4.34 8.44
CA GLU A 152 10.93 -3.43 8.44
C GLU A 152 11.98 -3.82 7.40
N ASN A 153 12.33 -5.11 7.31
CA ASN A 153 13.28 -5.59 6.32
C ASN A 153 12.75 -5.41 4.89
N LEU A 154 11.46 -5.67 4.66
CA LEU A 154 10.80 -5.39 3.38
C LEU A 154 10.89 -3.89 3.02
N TRP A 155 10.71 -3.00 4.00
CA TRP A 155 10.85 -1.55 3.83
C TRP A 155 12.29 -1.15 3.47
N ASN A 156 13.25 -1.53 4.31
CA ASN A 156 14.65 -1.15 4.19
C ASN A 156 15.24 -1.67 2.87
N SER A 157 14.98 -2.94 2.55
CA SER A 157 15.47 -3.55 1.30
C SER A 157 14.87 -2.87 0.07
N TRP A 158 13.60 -2.49 0.10
CA TRP A 158 12.98 -1.77 -1.01
C TRP A 158 13.57 -0.37 -1.18
N CYS A 159 13.73 0.37 -0.08
CA CYS A 159 14.28 1.73 -0.12
C CYS A 159 15.71 1.75 -0.68
N SER A 160 16.59 0.85 -0.19
CA SER A 160 17.96 0.73 -0.71
C SER A 160 17.97 0.34 -2.19
N MET A 161 17.16 -0.64 -2.59
CA MET A 161 17.07 -1.07 -3.99
C MET A 161 16.58 0.04 -4.93
N ILE A 162 15.66 0.89 -4.49
CA ILE A 162 15.19 2.05 -5.27
C ILE A 162 16.28 3.11 -5.39
N ALA A 163 17.02 3.38 -4.32
CA ALA A 163 18.14 4.33 -4.35
C ALA A 163 19.24 3.85 -5.31
N ASP A 164 19.64 2.58 -5.21
CA ASP A 164 20.64 1.95 -6.10
C ASP A 164 20.20 1.98 -7.56
N LYS A 165 18.90 1.80 -7.81
CA LYS A 165 18.34 1.81 -9.17
C LYS A 165 18.25 3.20 -9.77
N TYR A 166 18.08 4.24 -8.95
CA TYR A 166 17.90 5.62 -9.40
C TYR A 166 18.79 6.60 -8.62
N PRO A 167 20.13 6.48 -8.71
CA PRO A 167 21.07 7.28 -7.91
C PRO A 167 21.11 8.77 -8.29
N ARG A 168 20.47 9.15 -9.39
CA ARG A 168 20.28 10.56 -9.77
C ARG A 168 19.10 11.21 -9.06
N ASP A 169 18.15 10.40 -8.61
CA ASP A 169 16.94 10.85 -7.94
C ASP A 169 17.08 10.74 -6.42
N PHE A 170 17.93 9.84 -5.93
CA PHE A 170 18.05 9.53 -4.51
C PHE A 170 19.51 9.44 -4.04
N VAL A 171 19.79 9.99 -2.86
CA VAL A 171 21.09 9.91 -2.20
C VAL A 171 21.37 8.49 -1.71
N ASP A 172 20.43 7.92 -0.95
CA ASP A 172 20.51 6.58 -0.38
C ASP A 172 19.11 6.05 -0.02
N GLY A 173 19.05 4.87 0.61
CA GLY A 173 17.80 4.29 1.10
C GLY A 173 17.11 5.12 2.19
N ASN A 174 17.85 5.89 2.98
CA ASN A 174 17.26 6.75 4.01
C ASN A 174 16.51 7.92 3.38
N HIS A 175 17.06 8.53 2.34
CA HIS A 175 16.38 9.55 1.55
C HIS A 175 15.08 8.99 0.93
N VAL A 176 15.11 7.78 0.35
CA VAL A 176 13.89 7.14 -0.16
C VAL A 176 12.86 6.91 0.96
N SER A 177 13.32 6.47 2.14
CA SER A 177 12.47 6.25 3.32
C SER A 177 11.81 7.55 3.79
N GLU A 178 12.60 8.62 3.95
CA GLU A 178 12.13 9.96 4.34
C GLU A 178 11.03 10.48 3.42
N LEU A 179 11.15 10.28 2.10
CA LEU A 179 10.16 10.72 1.12
C LEU A 179 8.75 10.13 1.35
N HIS A 180 8.63 8.97 2.02
CA HIS A 180 7.31 8.44 2.40
C HIS A 180 6.59 9.33 3.41
N TYR A 181 7.33 10.01 4.28
CA TYR A 181 6.80 10.96 5.24
C TYR A 181 6.65 12.35 4.61
N THR A 182 7.71 12.87 3.97
CA THR A 182 7.71 14.24 3.47
C THR A 182 6.72 14.45 2.32
N TYR A 183 6.46 13.45 1.47
CA TYR A 183 5.35 13.52 0.49
C TYR A 183 3.99 13.70 1.16
N LEU A 184 3.77 13.07 2.32
CA LEU A 184 2.53 13.17 3.07
C LEU A 184 2.41 14.50 3.83
N THR A 185 3.49 15.03 4.38
CA THR A 185 3.47 16.32 5.11
C THR A 185 3.57 17.53 4.18
N GLY A 186 4.15 17.36 2.98
CA GLY A 186 4.44 18.43 2.04
C GLY A 186 5.87 18.97 2.14
N GLU A 187 6.69 18.46 3.05
CA GLU A 187 8.04 18.93 3.39
C GLU A 187 9.14 18.34 2.48
N TYR A 188 8.85 18.12 1.19
CA TYR A 188 9.80 17.52 0.24
C TYR A 188 10.34 18.50 -0.82
N ASN A 189 10.00 19.78 -0.68
CA ASN A 189 10.36 20.86 -1.60
C ASN A 189 11.22 21.95 -0.93
N ASP A 190 11.72 21.71 0.27
CA ASP A 190 12.63 22.63 0.98
C ASP A 190 14.09 22.18 0.85
#